data_AF-A0A942D2T7-F1
#
_entry.id   AF-A0A942D2T7-F1
#
_cell.length_a   1.000
_cell.length_b   1.000
_cell.length_c   1.000
_cell.angle_alpha   90.00
_cell.angle_beta   90.00
_cell.angle_gamma   90.00
#
_symmetry.space_group_name_H-M   'P 1'
#
loop_
_entity.id
_entity.type
_entity.pdbx_description
1 polymer ?
#
loop_
_entity_poly.entity_id
_entity_poly.type
_entity_poly.pdbx_seq_one_letter_code
_entity_poly.pdbx_strand_id
1 'polypeptide(L)' 'YPNQHPGGAGLPEYVAGNRRVAEEDIVLWYTFGSHHVVRLEDWPIMPVTTVGFHLRPDGFFDRNPTLDVPPPEAHCQH' A
#
# COMPACT_ATOMS: atom_id res chain seq x y z
N TYR A 1 -7.63 -19.42 -11.74
CA TYR A 1 -8.44 -18.88 -12.83
C TYR A 1 -9.62 -18.12 -12.24
N PRO A 2 -9.62 -16.77 -12.26
CA PRO A 2 -10.59 -15.97 -11.48
C PRO A 2 -11.96 -15.81 -12.14
N ASN A 3 -12.05 -15.83 -13.47
CA ASN A 3 -13.31 -15.67 -14.19
C ASN A 3 -14.26 -16.84 -13.89
N GLN A 4 -15.49 -16.54 -13.43
CA GLN A 4 -16.52 -17.53 -13.07
C GLN A 4 -16.07 -18.59 -12.04
N HIS A 5 -15.06 -18.29 -11.22
CA HIS A 5 -14.60 -19.20 -10.19
C HIS A 5 -15.63 -19.32 -9.04
N PRO A 6 -15.92 -20.52 -8.50
CA PRO A 6 -16.87 -20.70 -7.40
C PRO A 6 -16.41 -20.12 -6.04
N GLY A 7 -15.32 -19.35 -6.00
CA GLY A 7 -14.67 -18.86 -4.78
C GLY A 7 -13.78 -19.90 -4.07
N GLY A 8 -13.19 -19.53 -2.93
CA GLY A 8 -12.42 -20.42 -2.05
C GLY A 8 -10.92 -20.57 -2.34
N ALA A 9 -10.49 -20.43 -3.60
CA ALA A 9 -9.07 -20.46 -3.95
C ALA A 9 -8.32 -19.17 -3.59
N GLY A 10 -6.98 -19.19 -3.63
CA GLY A 10 -6.13 -18.02 -3.40
C GLY A 10 -5.77 -17.84 -1.93
N LEU A 11 -5.84 -16.61 -1.40
CA LEU A 11 -5.43 -16.31 -0.02
C LEU A 11 -6.10 -17.22 1.03
N PRO A 12 -7.42 -17.49 0.99
CA PRO A 12 -8.05 -18.40 1.95
C PRO A 12 -7.46 -19.82 1.94
N GLU A 13 -7.13 -20.34 0.76
CA GLU A 13 -6.49 -21.66 0.59
C GLU A 13 -5.03 -21.65 1.08
N TYR A 14 -4.28 -20.58 0.82
CA TYR A 14 -2.88 -20.46 1.25
C TYR A 14 -2.71 -20.38 2.77
N VAL A 15 -3.64 -19.70 3.46
CA VAL A 15 -3.60 -19.55 4.92
C VAL A 15 -4.15 -20.78 5.64
N ALA A 16 -4.99 -21.60 4.98
CA ALA A 16 -5.52 -22.84 5.56
C ALA A 16 -4.41 -23.85 5.93
N GLY A 17 -3.25 -23.76 5.27
CA GLY A 17 -2.08 -24.56 5.63
C GLY A 17 -1.44 -24.20 6.97
N ASN A 18 -1.85 -23.11 7.62
CA ASN A 18 -1.40 -22.65 8.94
C ASN A 18 0.12 -22.77 9.15
N ARG A 19 0.89 -22.35 8.15
CA ARG A 19 2.35 -22.42 8.16
C ARG A 19 2.90 -21.50 9.26
N ARG A 20 4.01 -21.90 9.88
CA ARG A 20 4.74 -21.03 10.81
C ARG A 20 5.15 -19.73 10.08
N VAL A 21 5.04 -18.60 10.78
CA VAL A 21 5.37 -17.27 10.25
C VAL A 21 6.44 -16.53 11.07
N ALA A 22 6.85 -17.09 12.21
CA ALA A 22 7.85 -16.47 13.07
C ALA A 22 9.26 -16.76 12.57
N GLU A 23 10.06 -15.71 12.36
CA GLU A 23 11.46 -15.81 11.91
C GLU A 23 11.62 -16.53 10.56
N GLU A 24 10.59 -16.46 9.72
CA GLU A 24 10.59 -17.04 8.37
C GLU A 24 10.61 -15.93 7.31
N ASP A 25 10.88 -16.33 6.07
CA ASP A 25 10.56 -15.50 4.90
C ASP A 25 9.03 -15.42 4.74
N ILE A 26 8.48 -14.21 4.84
CA ILE A 26 7.04 -13.97 4.88
C ILE A 26 6.60 -13.00 3.78
N VAL A 27 5.30 -13.09 3.45
CA VAL A 27 4.64 -12.19 2.51
C VAL A 27 3.48 -11.50 3.21
N LEU A 28 3.47 -10.16 3.17
CA LEU A 28 2.36 -9.33 3.65
C LEU A 28 1.37 -9.05 2.51
N TRP A 29 0.09 -9.32 2.74
CA TRP A 29 -1.01 -8.97 1.84
C TRP A 29 -1.89 -7.92 2.53
N TYR A 30 -1.75 -6.65 2.14
CA TYR A 30 -2.56 -5.55 2.68
C TYR A 30 -3.70 -5.19 1.72
N THR A 31 -4.93 -5.23 2.20
CA THR A 31 -6.13 -4.87 1.42
C THR A 31 -6.61 -3.47 1.78
N PHE A 32 -6.74 -2.60 0.79
CA PHE A 32 -7.46 -1.33 0.91
C PHE A 32 -8.72 -1.37 0.05
N GLY A 33 -9.76 -0.65 0.47
CA GLY A 33 -11.02 -0.52 -0.26
C GLY A 33 -11.53 0.90 -0.18
N SER A 34 -12.20 1.35 -1.24
CA SER A 34 -12.92 2.63 -1.29
C SER A 34 -14.39 2.35 -1.56
N HIS A 35 -15.27 2.82 -0.69
CA HIS A 35 -16.70 2.79 -0.95
C HIS A 35 -17.06 4.03 -1.79
N HIS A 36 -17.21 3.84 -3.11
CA HIS A 36 -17.47 4.94 -4.04
C HIS A 36 -18.97 5.24 -4.13
N VAL A 37 -19.43 6.17 -3.29
CA VAL A 37 -20.73 6.81 -3.44
C VAL A 37 -20.61 7.89 -4.51
N VAL A 38 -21.26 7.68 -5.66
CA VAL A 38 -21.16 8.56 -6.83
C VAL A 38 -21.73 9.95 -6.50
N ARG A 39 -21.03 11.00 -6.95
CA ARG A 39 -21.43 12.41 -6.78
C ARG A 39 -21.70 13.06 -8.14
N LEU A 40 -22.38 14.20 -8.17
CA LEU A 40 -22.66 14.93 -9.41
C LEU A 40 -21.37 15.40 -10.11
N GLU A 41 -20.36 15.73 -9.32
CA GLU A 41 -19.04 16.15 -9.76
C GLU A 41 -18.25 15.03 -10.46
N ASP A 42 -18.68 13.77 -10.32
CA ASP A 42 -18.07 12.64 -11.03
C ASP A 42 -18.49 12.60 -12.52
N TRP A 43 -19.44 13.45 -12.94
CA TRP A 43 -19.94 13.57 -14.32
C TRP A 43 -19.49 14.89 -14.99
N PRO A 44 -19.14 14.90 -16.29
CA PRO A 44 -19.05 13.77 -17.23
C PRO A 44 -17.78 12.95 -17.10
N ILE A 45 -16.81 13.45 -16.35
CA ILE A 45 -15.50 12.84 -16.16
C ILE A 45 -15.18 12.96 -14.68
N MET A 46 -14.95 11.83 -14.04
CA MET A 46 -14.65 11.76 -12.62
C MET A 46 -13.28 12.36 -12.31
N PRO A 47 -13.18 13.33 -11.37
CA PRO A 47 -11.91 13.79 -10.84
C PRO A 47 -11.17 12.70 -10.06
N VAL A 48 -9.84 12.81 -9.97
CA VAL A 48 -9.01 11.83 -9.27
C VAL A 48 -9.38 11.72 -7.79
N THR A 49 -9.49 10.48 -7.31
CA THR A 49 -9.51 10.15 -5.87
C THR A 49 -8.27 9.32 -5.55
N THR A 50 -7.49 9.73 -4.56
CA THR A 50 -6.25 9.04 -4.17
C THR A 50 -6.45 8.23 -2.90
N VAL A 51 -5.98 6.99 -2.90
CA VAL A 51 -5.90 6.10 -1.73
C VAL A 51 -4.55 5.40 -1.73
N GLY A 52 -3.98 5.18 -0.55
CA GLY A 52 -2.69 4.51 -0.42
C GLY A 52 -2.29 4.31 1.04
N PHE A 53 -1.12 3.72 1.24
CA PHE A 53 -0.51 3.52 2.54
C PHE A 53 1.01 3.71 2.42
N HIS A 54 1.67 3.92 3.55
CA HIS A 54 3.12 4.03 3.62
C HIS A 54 3.63 3.07 4.68
N LEU A 55 4.72 2.37 4.36
CA LEU A 55 5.53 1.69 5.36
C LEU A 55 6.58 2.68 5.85
N ARG A 56 6.70 2.81 7.16
CA ARG A 56 7.72 3.66 7.78
C ARG A 56 8.68 2.76 8.57
N PRO A 57 9.98 3.08 8.55
CA PRO A 57 10.94 2.38 9.39
C PRO A 57 10.55 2.57 10.86
N ASP A 58 10.50 1.48 11.61
CA ASP A 58 10.28 1.46 13.06
C ASP A 58 11.42 0.67 13.70
N GLY A 59 12.25 1.35 14.49
CA GLY A 59 13.47 0.74 15.07
C GLY A 59 14.51 0.24 14.05
N PHE A 60 14.38 0.57 12.77
CA PHE A 60 15.27 0.06 11.71
C PHE A 60 16.63 0.79 11.65
N PHE A 61 16.67 2.07 12.01
CA PHE A 61 17.89 2.88 12.00
C PHE A 61 18.25 3.33 13.42
N ASP A 62 19.54 3.36 13.76
CA ASP A 62 20.04 3.84 15.07
C ASP A 62 19.90 5.36 15.26
N ARG A 63 19.73 6.10 14.16
CA ARG A 63 19.58 7.56 14.11
C ARG A 63 18.80 7.97 12.87
N ASN A 64 18.44 9.25 12.78
CA ASN A 64 17.73 9.78 11.61
C ASN A 64 18.49 9.45 10.30
N PRO A 65 17.87 8.69 9.36
CA PRO A 65 18.51 8.28 8.11
C PRO A 65 18.72 9.43 7.11
N THR A 66 18.17 10.62 7.37
CA THR A 66 18.31 11.78 6.48
C THR A 66 19.22 12.88 7.05
N LEU A 67 19.96 12.60 8.13
CA LEU A 67 20.73 13.60 8.87
C LEU A 67 21.82 14.28 8.02
N ASP A 68 22.38 13.57 7.05
CA ASP A 68 23.47 13.99 6.17
C ASP A 68 23.00 14.42 4.77
N VAL A 69 21.69 14.50 4.55
CA VAL A 69 21.13 14.94 3.27
C VAL A 69 21.30 16.47 3.14
N PRO A 70 22.05 16.98 2.14
CA PRO A 70 22.19 18.41 1.93
C PRO A 70 20.86 19.02 1.50
N PRO A 71 20.61 20.32 1.79
CA PRO A 71 19.46 21.00 1.24
C PRO A 71 19.52 21.03 -0.30
N PRO A 72 18.36 21.05 -0.99
CA PRO A 72 18.35 21.24 -2.44
C PRO A 72 19.01 22.57 -2.80
N GLU A 73 19.72 22.61 -3.94
CA GLU A 73 20.32 23.84 -4.45
C GLU A 73 19.24 24.91 -4.65
N ALA A 74 19.53 26.15 -4.23
CA ALA A 74 18.62 27.26 -4.42
C ALA A 74 18.51 27.60 -5.92
N HIS A 75 17.42 27.16 -6.56
CA HIS A 75 17.03 27.72 -7.85
C HIS A 75 16.58 29.18 -7.65
N CYS A 76 17.12 30.08 -8.47
CA CYS A 76 17.04 31.55 -8.35
C CYS A 76 15.75 32.10 -7.73
N GLN A 77 15.92 32.90 -6.68
CA GLN A 77 14.89 33.77 -6.14
C GLN A 77 14.59 34.88 -7.16
N HIS A 78 13.33 35.01 -7.53
CA HIS A 78 12.78 36.21 -8.13
C HIS A 78 12.20 37.10 -7.03
#